data_AF-A0AAV2D4S6-F1
#
_entry.id   AF-A0AAV2D4S6-F1
#
_cell.length_a   1.000
_cell.length_b   1.000
_cell.length_c   1.000
_cell.angle_alpha   90.00
_cell.angle_beta   90.00
_cell.angle_gamma   90.00
#
_symmetry.space_group_name_H-M   'P 1'
#
loop_
_entity.id
_entity.type
_entity.pdbx_description
1 polymer ?
#
loop_
_entity_poly.entity_id
_entity_poly.type
_entity_poly.pdbx_seq_one_letter_code
_entity_poly.pdbx_strand_id
1 'polypeptide(L)'
;MFFHCTGKIIQAAVWYGLVVHFRIYPIIYALPIIVVLDPRYVQLGKKPLLVNWKSNTQKPSSQSSEEASTRYNLWTAAKSMFSRERILFGLVSGGIFFLCTGLFFHLYKWEFLNEALLYHLTRADPRHNFSIYFYHIYLHYGHQLSLVEKLISFLPQSMVQLVLISSFAQDLPFCFFLQTVAFVAFNKVITAQYFVWFFCLLPLILPWSDMKLRWEGLSCVGLWMGAQLHWLLWGYLLEFRGQNVFLQLWMASLVFLLANAAVMAVFIRRQGCSPIFLQMKVRDAKGGVKSE
;
A
#
# COMPACT_ATOMS: atom_id res chain seq x y z
N MET A 1 -7.36 7.88 14.20
CA MET A 1 -7.97 7.29 15.41
C MET A 1 -7.05 6.33 16.19
N PHE A 2 -5.88 5.92 15.66
CA PHE A 2 -5.06 4.82 16.21
C PHE A 2 -3.87 5.19 17.13
N PHE A 3 -3.45 6.45 17.24
CA PHE A 3 -2.20 6.79 17.95
C PHE A 3 -2.46 7.83 19.06
N HIS A 4 -2.51 7.38 20.32
CA HIS A 4 -2.64 8.28 21.48
C HIS A 4 -2.06 7.62 22.73
N CYS A 5 -0.97 8.18 23.27
CA CYS A 5 -0.24 7.67 24.44
C CYS A 5 0.36 6.27 24.25
N THR A 6 1.44 5.97 24.98
CA THR A 6 2.20 4.71 24.97
C THR A 6 1.34 3.44 24.88
N GLY A 7 0.22 3.40 25.61
CA GLY A 7 -0.72 2.27 25.59
C GLY A 7 -1.38 2.01 24.23
N LYS A 8 -1.63 3.04 23.40
CA LYS A 8 -2.26 2.83 22.09
C LYS A 8 -1.28 2.49 20.98
N ILE A 9 0.01 2.79 21.11
CA ILE A 9 1.02 2.29 20.14
C ILE A 9 1.15 0.77 20.28
N ILE A 10 1.24 0.27 21.51
CA ILE A 10 1.27 -1.17 21.79
C ILE A 10 -0.03 -1.81 21.32
N GLN A 11 -1.18 -1.22 21.64
CA GLN A 11 -2.48 -1.73 21.17
C GLN A 11 -2.58 -1.75 19.64
N ALA A 12 -2.14 -0.69 18.95
CA ALA A 12 -2.11 -0.63 17.50
C ALA A 12 -1.17 -1.69 16.91
N ALA A 13 0.00 -1.90 17.52
CA ALA A 13 0.95 -2.92 17.11
C ALA A 13 0.39 -4.34 17.29
N VAL A 14 -0.32 -4.60 18.40
CA VAL A 14 -0.99 -5.88 18.66
C VAL A 14 -2.07 -6.14 17.60
N TRP A 15 -2.97 -5.18 17.37
CA TRP A 15 -4.01 -5.32 16.34
C TRP A 15 -3.41 -5.49 14.95
N TYR A 16 -2.36 -4.72 14.62
CA TYR A 16 -1.69 -4.84 13.33
C TYR A 16 -1.07 -6.23 13.14
N GLY A 17 -0.35 -6.75 14.15
CA GLY A 17 0.23 -8.09 14.12
C GLY A 17 -0.83 -9.19 13.95
N LEU A 18 -1.97 -9.06 14.63
CA LEU A 18 -3.11 -9.98 14.46
C LEU A 18 -3.68 -9.91 13.05
N VAL A 19 -3.92 -8.70 12.51
CA VAL A 19 -4.46 -8.51 11.16
C VAL A 19 -3.54 -9.13 10.11
N VAL A 20 -2.22 -8.91 10.21
CA VAL A 20 -1.22 -9.50 9.29
C VAL A 20 -1.16 -11.03 9.42
N HIS A 21 -1.38 -11.57 10.62
CA HIS A 21 -1.46 -13.03 10.80
C HIS A 21 -2.70 -13.63 10.12
N PHE A 22 -3.87 -13.00 10.27
CA PHE A 22 -5.11 -13.50 9.64
C PHE A 22 -5.11 -13.38 8.11
N ARG A 23 -4.51 -12.31 7.58
CA ARG A 23 -4.31 -12.09 6.15
C ARG A 23 -2.95 -11.48 5.96
N ILE A 24 -2.10 -12.07 5.12
CA ILE A 24 -0.72 -11.61 4.98
C ILE A 24 -0.57 -10.27 4.23
N TYR A 25 -1.48 -9.94 3.30
CA TYR A 25 -1.34 -8.76 2.43
C TYR A 25 -1.22 -7.39 3.13
N PRO A 26 -1.84 -7.11 4.30
CA PRO A 26 -1.66 -5.86 5.04
C PRO A 26 -0.22 -5.62 5.51
N ILE A 27 0.69 -6.60 5.34
CA ILE A 27 2.13 -6.40 5.53
C ILE A 27 2.69 -5.24 4.68
N ILE A 28 2.07 -4.95 3.53
CA ILE A 28 2.48 -3.81 2.67
C ILE A 28 2.30 -2.45 3.36
N TYR A 29 1.45 -2.37 4.39
CA TYR A 29 1.19 -1.16 5.16
C TYR A 29 2.22 -0.94 6.29
N ALA A 30 3.12 -1.89 6.56
CA ALA A 30 4.08 -1.78 7.66
C ALA A 30 4.97 -0.54 7.51
N LEU A 31 5.55 -0.35 6.32
CA LEU A 31 6.47 0.76 6.04
C LEU A 31 5.80 2.14 6.17
N PRO A 32 4.65 2.44 5.56
CA PRO A 32 4.01 3.75 5.73
C PRO A 32 3.57 4.00 7.18
N ILE A 33 3.13 2.98 7.92
CA ILE A 33 2.84 3.12 9.36
C ILE A 33 4.11 3.54 10.11
N ILE A 34 5.25 2.88 9.84
CA ILE A 34 6.55 3.22 10.44
C ILE A 34 6.97 4.64 10.07
N VAL A 35 6.84 5.05 8.81
CA VAL A 35 7.19 6.39 8.34
C VAL A 35 6.39 7.46 9.10
N VAL A 36 5.10 7.23 9.32
CA VAL A 36 4.22 8.17 10.04
C VAL A 36 4.53 8.25 11.53
N LEU A 37 5.06 7.19 12.13
CA LEU A 37 5.56 7.18 13.52
C LEU A 37 6.88 7.94 13.71
N ASP A 38 7.15 8.98 12.91
CA ASP A 38 8.34 9.82 13.07
C ASP A 38 8.27 10.60 14.41
N PRO A 39 9.36 10.67 15.18
CA PRO A 39 9.44 11.47 16.42
C PRO A 39 9.04 12.95 16.28
N ARG A 40 9.09 13.50 15.06
CA ARG A 40 8.63 14.86 14.76
C ARG A 40 7.10 15.03 14.82
N TYR A 41 6.36 13.95 14.62
CA TYR A 41 4.89 13.93 14.62
C TYR A 41 4.31 13.18 15.82
N VAL A 42 5.02 12.15 16.32
CA VAL A 42 4.57 11.30 17.42
C VAL A 42 5.70 11.13 18.44
N GLN A 43 5.49 11.61 19.67
CA GLN A 43 6.45 11.46 20.77
C GLN A 43 5.81 10.65 21.89
N LEU A 44 6.60 9.73 22.46
CA LEU A 44 6.17 8.93 23.60
C LEU A 44 5.67 9.82 24.75
N GLY A 45 4.42 9.60 25.18
CA GLY A 45 3.81 10.33 26.30
C GLY A 45 3.17 11.68 25.96
N LYS A 46 3.24 12.14 24.71
CA LYS A 46 2.55 13.37 24.24
C LYS A 46 1.38 13.02 23.31
N LYS A 47 0.31 13.82 23.37
CA LYS A 47 -0.82 13.69 22.44
C LYS A 47 -0.40 14.24 21.07
N PRO A 48 -0.42 13.42 19.99
CA PRO A 48 -0.14 13.94 18.67
C PRO A 48 -1.26 14.91 18.26
N LEU A 49 -0.87 16.03 17.64
CA LEU A 49 -1.80 17.01 17.12
C LEU A 49 -2.38 16.48 15.80
N LEU A 50 -3.67 16.15 15.81
CA LEU A 50 -4.38 15.72 14.61
C LEU A 50 -4.79 16.94 13.80
N VAL A 51 -4.66 16.86 12.47
CA VAL A 51 -5.31 17.84 11.60
C VAL A 51 -6.82 17.74 11.79
N ASN A 52 -7.47 18.89 12.03
CA ASN A 52 -8.92 18.94 12.13
C ASN A 52 -9.51 18.81 10.72
N TRP A 53 -10.01 17.63 10.39
CA TRP A 53 -10.57 17.31 9.08
C TRP A 53 -11.92 17.97 8.76
N LYS A 54 -12.50 18.76 9.69
CA LYS A 54 -13.85 19.34 9.56
C LYS A 54 -13.94 20.66 8.77
N SER A 55 -12.88 21.18 8.16
CA SER A 55 -12.98 22.42 7.38
C SER A 55 -12.27 22.32 6.04
N ASN A 56 -13.05 22.54 4.98
CA ASN A 56 -12.63 22.90 3.62
C ASN A 56 -11.93 24.28 3.57
N THR A 57 -11.14 24.62 4.59
CA THR A 57 -10.57 25.95 4.77
C THR A 57 -9.25 25.84 5.51
N GLN A 58 -8.19 25.57 4.74
CA GLN A 58 -6.93 26.30 4.80
C GLN A 58 -6.07 25.79 3.64
N LYS A 59 -6.18 26.47 2.49
CA LYS A 59 -4.99 26.61 1.64
C LYS A 59 -3.87 27.09 2.57
N PRO A 60 -2.66 26.51 2.54
CA PRO A 60 -1.55 27.10 3.25
C PRO A 60 -1.42 28.54 2.73
N SER A 61 -1.62 29.52 3.61
CA SER A 61 -1.27 30.90 3.31
C SER A 61 0.18 30.88 2.86
N SER A 62 0.43 31.43 1.68
CA SER A 62 1.74 31.75 1.15
C SER A 62 2.59 32.46 2.19
N GLN A 63 3.40 31.69 2.92
CA GLN A 63 4.53 32.20 3.67
C GLN A 63 5.76 31.65 2.96
N SER A 64 6.36 32.56 2.18
CA SER A 64 7.76 32.59 1.81
C SER A 64 8.47 31.24 1.81
N SER A 65 8.65 30.73 0.59
CA SER A 65 9.68 29.77 0.23
C SER A 65 11.06 30.28 0.66
N GLU A 66 11.41 30.10 1.93
CA GLU A 66 12.80 29.92 2.29
C GLU A 66 13.16 28.49 1.90
N GLU A 67 14.02 28.41 0.89
CA GLU A 67 14.69 27.22 0.41
C GLU A 67 15.48 26.55 1.55
N ALA A 68 14.77 25.80 2.40
CA ALA A 68 15.39 24.87 3.33
C ALA A 68 15.84 23.63 2.55
N SER A 69 16.91 23.82 1.77
CA SER A 69 17.84 22.84 1.23
C SER A 69 17.43 21.38 1.47
N THR A 70 16.76 20.80 0.48
CA THR A 70 16.35 19.39 0.42
C THR A 70 17.56 18.47 0.19
N ARG A 71 18.53 18.49 1.10
CA ARG A 71 19.40 17.34 1.40
C ARG A 71 18.96 16.79 2.75
N TYR A 72 17.76 16.20 2.75
CA TYR A 72 17.42 15.24 3.78
C TYR A 72 18.40 14.07 3.60
N ASN A 73 19.48 14.05 4.38
CA ASN A 73 20.49 13.01 4.27
C ASN A 73 19.79 11.65 4.41
N LEU A 74 20.00 10.74 3.45
CA LEU A 74 19.53 9.35 3.53
C LEU A 74 19.93 8.74 4.89
N TRP A 75 21.08 9.17 5.41
CA TRP A 75 21.58 8.83 6.75
C TRP A 75 20.72 9.36 7.90
N THR A 76 20.21 10.59 7.84
CA THR A 76 19.27 11.11 8.86
C THR A 76 17.89 10.48 8.73
N ALA A 77 17.46 10.12 7.52
CA ALA A 77 16.27 9.30 7.29
C ALA A 77 16.43 7.90 7.90
N ALA A 78 17.55 7.23 7.62
CA ALA A 78 17.87 5.91 8.13
C ALA A 78 18.00 5.93 9.66
N LYS A 79 18.67 6.93 10.24
CA LYS A 79 18.73 7.10 11.70
C LYS A 79 17.35 7.35 12.31
N SER A 80 16.47 8.10 11.64
CA SER A 80 15.11 8.32 12.16
C SER A 80 14.26 7.05 12.10
N MET A 81 14.58 6.05 11.27
CA MET A 81 13.91 4.73 11.28
C MET A 81 14.13 3.96 12.59
N PHE A 82 15.22 4.21 13.31
CA PHE A 82 15.53 3.57 14.59
C PHE A 82 14.98 4.32 15.82
N SER A 83 13.87 5.06 15.66
CA SER A 83 13.22 5.67 16.83
C SER A 83 12.62 4.61 17.76
N ARG A 84 12.51 4.95 19.05
CA ARG A 84 11.97 4.05 20.08
C ARG A 84 10.55 3.60 19.73
N GLU A 85 9.72 4.50 19.22
CA GLU A 85 8.33 4.26 18.84
C GLU A 85 8.23 3.27 17.65
N ARG A 86 9.08 3.43 16.64
CA ARG A 86 9.12 2.56 15.45
C ARG A 86 9.63 1.17 15.81
N ILE A 87 10.70 1.09 16.60
CA ILE A 87 11.24 -0.20 17.09
C ILE A 87 10.20 -0.90 17.97
N LEU A 88 9.57 -0.17 18.91
CA LEU A 88 8.52 -0.74 19.76
C LEU A 88 7.36 -1.29 18.94
N PHE A 89 6.85 -0.51 17.97
CA PHE A 89 5.77 -0.96 17.09
C PHE A 89 6.17 -2.20 16.29
N GLY A 90 7.37 -2.21 15.69
CA GLY A 90 7.88 -3.33 14.91
C GLY A 90 8.08 -4.60 15.73
N LEU A 91 8.68 -4.49 16.92
CA LEU A 91 8.91 -5.64 17.79
C LEU A 91 7.61 -6.21 18.35
N VAL A 92 6.67 -5.38 18.78
CA VAL A 92 5.38 -5.85 19.31
C VAL A 92 4.53 -6.49 18.21
N SER A 93 4.39 -5.83 17.06
CA SER A 93 3.59 -6.38 15.95
C SER A 93 4.20 -7.64 15.35
N GLY A 94 5.52 -7.66 15.15
CA GLY A 94 6.27 -8.84 14.71
C GLY A 94 6.19 -9.98 15.74
N GLY A 95 6.33 -9.67 17.02
CA GLY A 95 6.21 -10.64 18.11
C GLY A 95 4.84 -11.31 18.13
N ILE A 96 3.76 -10.55 18.00
CA ILE A 96 2.39 -11.10 17.90
C ILE A 96 2.23 -11.97 16.65
N PHE A 97 2.71 -11.51 15.49
CA PHE A 97 2.66 -12.28 14.25
C PHE A 97 3.39 -13.63 14.38
N PHE A 98 4.63 -13.63 14.89
CA PHE A 98 5.41 -14.86 15.06
C PHE A 98 4.87 -15.77 16.14
N LEU A 99 4.34 -15.22 17.24
CA LEU A 99 3.71 -16.00 18.30
C LEU A 99 2.47 -16.74 17.78
N CYS A 100 1.57 -16.04 17.09
CA CYS A 100 0.39 -16.66 16.50
C CYS A 100 0.78 -17.67 15.41
N THR A 101 1.73 -17.34 14.55
CA THR A 101 2.24 -18.25 13.52
C THR A 101 2.87 -19.50 14.14
N GLY A 102 3.64 -19.37 15.22
CA GLY A 102 4.24 -20.47 15.96
C GLY A 102 3.19 -21.35 16.66
N LEU A 103 2.15 -20.75 17.24
CA LEU A 103 1.01 -21.47 17.82
C LEU A 103 0.31 -22.33 16.76
N PHE A 104 -0.02 -21.76 15.61
CA PHE A 104 -0.70 -22.49 14.54
C PHE A 104 0.21 -23.51 13.85
N PHE A 105 1.51 -23.23 13.72
CA PHE A 105 2.48 -24.23 13.28
C PHE A 105 2.57 -25.40 14.26
N HIS A 106 2.49 -25.15 15.58
CA HIS A 106 2.48 -26.24 16.55
C HIS A 106 1.24 -27.15 16.38
N LEU A 107 0.07 -26.56 16.10
CA LEU A 107 -1.21 -27.27 15.93
C LEU A 107 -1.33 -28.00 14.58
N TYR A 108 -0.95 -27.34 13.48
CA TYR A 108 -1.24 -27.75 12.10
C TYR A 108 0.02 -28.04 11.27
N LYS A 109 1.20 -27.97 11.88
CA LYS A 109 2.50 -28.33 11.28
C LYS A 109 2.77 -27.60 9.95
N TRP A 110 3.42 -28.30 9.03
CA TRP A 110 3.96 -27.77 7.80
C TRP A 110 2.86 -27.34 6.82
N GLU A 111 1.71 -28.01 6.86
CA GLU A 111 0.54 -27.71 6.06
C GLU A 111 0.06 -26.27 6.29
N PHE A 112 -0.04 -25.85 7.55
CA PHE A 112 -0.38 -24.46 7.86
C PHE A 112 0.65 -23.48 7.31
N LEU A 113 1.94 -23.73 7.55
CA LEU A 113 2.99 -22.80 7.11
C LEU A 113 3.03 -22.67 5.58
N ASN A 114 2.83 -23.78 4.87
CA ASN A 114 2.77 -23.79 3.42
C ASN A 114 1.54 -23.01 2.92
N GLU A 115 0.33 -23.39 3.33
CA GLU A 115 -0.89 -22.80 2.80
C GLU A 115 -1.11 -21.35 3.23
N ALA A 116 -0.74 -20.99 4.47
CA ALA A 116 -0.96 -19.65 4.99
C ALA A 116 0.09 -18.64 4.53
N LEU A 117 1.35 -19.06 4.31
CA LEU A 117 2.47 -18.15 4.06
C LEU A 117 3.28 -18.50 2.81
N LEU A 118 3.91 -19.68 2.75
CA LEU A 118 4.93 -19.96 1.73
C LEU A 118 4.35 -20.15 0.33
N TYR A 119 3.15 -20.72 0.23
CA TYR A 119 2.44 -20.90 -1.03
C TYR A 119 2.26 -19.57 -1.76
N HIS A 120 2.01 -18.46 -1.05
CA HIS A 120 1.85 -17.15 -1.68
C HIS A 120 3.14 -16.62 -2.34
N LEU A 121 4.32 -17.04 -1.87
CA LEU A 121 5.60 -16.65 -2.46
C LEU A 121 5.90 -17.45 -3.72
N THR A 122 5.57 -18.74 -3.73
CA THR A 122 5.86 -19.65 -4.84
C THR A 122 4.74 -19.71 -5.88
N ARG A 123 3.53 -19.29 -5.53
CA ARG A 123 2.34 -19.34 -6.39
C ARG A 123 2.63 -18.77 -7.78
N ALA A 124 2.35 -19.59 -8.79
CA ALA A 124 2.42 -19.25 -10.19
C ALA A 124 1.12 -19.74 -10.82
N ASP A 125 0.38 -18.81 -11.41
CA ASP A 125 -0.93 -19.09 -11.99
C ASP A 125 -0.88 -18.77 -13.49
N PRO A 126 -0.70 -19.79 -14.37
CA PRO A 126 -0.61 -19.58 -15.81
C PRO A 126 -1.99 -19.35 -16.45
N ARG A 127 -3.07 -19.71 -15.75
CA ARG A 127 -4.46 -19.55 -16.21
C ARG A 127 -5.16 -18.53 -15.34
N HIS A 128 -6.26 -17.96 -15.83
CA HIS A 128 -7.14 -17.06 -15.04
C HIS A 128 -6.41 -15.94 -14.29
N ASN A 129 -5.30 -15.46 -14.86
CA ASN A 129 -4.41 -14.50 -14.24
C ASN A 129 -4.36 -13.24 -15.11
N PHE A 130 -4.93 -12.14 -14.60
CA PHE A 130 -4.98 -10.86 -15.32
C PHE A 130 -3.60 -10.23 -15.51
N SER A 131 -2.58 -10.71 -14.79
CA SER A 131 -1.24 -10.14 -14.82
C SER A 131 -0.54 -10.33 -16.16
N ILE A 132 0.23 -9.33 -16.59
CA ILE A 132 1.11 -9.42 -17.78
C ILE A 132 2.11 -10.60 -17.70
N TYR A 133 2.38 -11.09 -16.49
CA TYR A 133 3.30 -12.19 -16.25
C TYR A 133 2.70 -13.57 -16.58
N PHE A 134 1.38 -13.71 -16.75
CA PHE A 134 0.75 -15.02 -16.96
C PHE A 134 1.34 -15.74 -18.18
N TYR A 135 1.59 -15.02 -19.28
CA TYR A 135 2.07 -15.63 -20.52
C TYR A 135 3.51 -16.14 -20.38
N HIS A 136 4.37 -15.37 -19.70
CA HIS A 136 5.72 -15.82 -19.37
C HIS A 136 5.70 -17.06 -18.46
N ILE A 137 4.84 -17.05 -17.43
CA ILE A 137 4.64 -18.18 -16.51
C ILE A 137 4.13 -19.41 -17.27
N TYR A 138 3.22 -19.22 -18.22
CA TYR A 138 2.66 -20.28 -19.05
C TYR A 138 3.74 -20.96 -19.91
N LEU A 139 4.58 -20.17 -20.59
CA LEU A 139 5.66 -20.71 -21.44
C LEU A 139 6.72 -21.48 -20.64
N HIS A 140 6.94 -21.12 -19.38
CA HIS A 140 7.90 -21.77 -18.49
C HIS A 140 7.23 -22.72 -17.49
N TYR A 141 5.98 -23.11 -17.74
CA TYR A 141 5.25 -23.97 -16.82
C TYR A 141 5.92 -25.35 -16.73
N GLY A 142 6.32 -25.75 -15.53
CA GLY A 142 7.06 -26.99 -15.28
C GLY A 142 8.58 -26.87 -15.34
N HIS A 143 9.13 -25.69 -15.63
CA HIS A 143 10.55 -25.39 -15.44
C HIS A 143 10.73 -24.48 -14.23
N GLN A 144 11.81 -24.69 -13.46
CA GLN A 144 12.09 -23.81 -12.33
C GLN A 144 12.54 -22.45 -12.87
N LEU A 145 11.73 -21.42 -12.62
CA LEU A 145 12.15 -20.03 -12.84
C LEU A 145 13.43 -19.76 -12.06
N SER A 146 14.41 -19.21 -12.75
CA SER A 146 15.66 -18.72 -12.18
C SER A 146 15.38 -17.66 -11.11
N LEU A 147 16.34 -17.50 -10.20
CA LEU A 147 16.28 -16.46 -9.18
C LEU A 147 16.20 -15.05 -9.81
N VAL A 148 16.86 -14.85 -10.95
CA VAL A 148 16.86 -13.58 -11.70
C VAL A 148 15.47 -13.25 -12.22
N GLU A 149 14.74 -14.20 -12.81
CA GLU A 149 13.37 -13.97 -13.28
C GLU A 149 12.41 -13.63 -12.14
N LYS A 150 12.55 -14.30 -10.99
CA LYS A 150 11.77 -13.99 -9.79
C LYS A 150 12.04 -12.56 -9.32
N LEU A 151 13.30 -12.13 -9.27
CA LEU A 151 13.68 -10.76 -8.91
C LEU A 151 13.13 -9.72 -9.91
N ILE A 152 13.25 -9.98 -11.21
CA ILE A 152 12.75 -9.07 -12.26
C ILE A 152 11.23 -8.90 -12.15
N SER A 153 10.48 -9.96 -11.85
CA SER A 153 9.02 -9.87 -11.66
C SER A 153 8.61 -9.11 -10.40
N PHE A 154 9.48 -9.07 -9.37
CA PHE A 154 9.21 -8.43 -8.09
C PHE A 154 9.66 -6.96 -8.02
N LEU A 155 10.66 -6.59 -8.82
CA LEU A 155 11.30 -5.28 -8.77
C LEU A 155 10.34 -4.12 -9.13
N PRO A 156 9.55 -4.17 -10.21
CA PRO A 156 8.61 -3.08 -10.54
C PRO A 156 7.58 -2.86 -9.44
N GLN A 157 7.04 -3.94 -8.88
CA GLN A 157 6.09 -3.89 -7.77
C GLN A 157 6.72 -3.20 -6.55
N SER A 158 7.94 -3.60 -6.19
CA SER A 158 8.68 -3.02 -5.05
C SER A 158 9.01 -1.54 -5.26
N MET A 159 9.46 -1.17 -6.45
CA MET A 159 9.78 0.22 -6.79
C MET A 159 8.55 1.12 -6.67
N VAL A 160 7.42 0.72 -7.24
CA VAL A 160 6.17 1.49 -7.15
C VAL A 160 5.71 1.63 -5.70
N GLN A 161 5.80 0.56 -4.90
CA GLN A 161 5.46 0.63 -3.47
C GLN A 161 6.33 1.66 -2.73
N LEU A 162 7.64 1.64 -2.92
CA LEU A 162 8.57 2.58 -2.27
C LEU A 162 8.29 4.04 -2.67
N VAL A 163 8.03 4.29 -3.96
CA VAL A 163 7.66 5.62 -4.45
C VAL A 163 6.37 6.09 -3.77
N LEU A 164 5.32 5.27 -3.77
CA LEU A 164 4.03 5.63 -3.16
C LEU A 164 4.14 5.91 -1.65
N ILE A 165 4.93 5.11 -0.92
CA ILE A 165 5.20 5.34 0.50
C ILE A 165 5.91 6.68 0.69
N SER A 166 6.95 6.95 -0.08
CA SER A 166 7.73 8.19 0.04
C SER A 166 6.90 9.44 -0.25
N SER A 167 5.94 9.34 -1.18
CA SER A 167 5.10 10.46 -1.61
C SER A 167 3.87 10.68 -0.73
N PHE A 168 3.25 9.60 -0.24
CA PHE A 168 1.90 9.68 0.35
C PHE A 168 1.79 9.18 1.79
N ALA A 169 2.86 8.69 2.43
CA ALA A 169 2.77 8.13 3.79
C ALA A 169 2.08 9.06 4.81
N GLN A 170 2.20 10.39 4.65
CA GLN A 170 1.55 11.36 5.54
C GLN A 170 0.02 11.33 5.51
N ASP A 171 -0.58 10.89 4.39
CA ASP A 171 -2.02 10.62 4.23
C ASP A 171 -2.24 9.09 4.18
N LEU A 172 -2.26 8.44 5.36
CA LEU A 172 -2.29 6.97 5.46
C LEU A 172 -3.46 6.31 4.71
N PRO A 173 -4.74 6.74 4.85
CA PRO A 173 -5.83 6.14 4.09
C PRO A 173 -5.59 6.15 2.59
N PHE A 174 -5.13 7.28 2.07
CA PHE A 174 -4.83 7.43 0.65
C PHE A 174 -3.62 6.60 0.23
N CYS A 175 -2.57 6.58 1.05
CA CYS A 175 -1.39 5.74 0.84
C CYS A 175 -1.76 4.25 0.79
N PHE A 176 -2.56 3.76 1.75
CA PHE A 176 -3.02 2.37 1.78
C PHE A 176 -3.85 2.03 0.55
N PHE A 177 -4.74 2.93 0.12
CA PHE A 177 -5.51 2.73 -1.10
C PHE A 177 -4.58 2.58 -2.32
N LEU A 178 -3.69 3.54 -2.56
CA LEU A 178 -2.77 3.50 -3.70
C LEU A 178 -1.82 2.30 -3.64
N GLN A 179 -1.27 1.99 -2.47
CA GLN A 179 -0.44 0.81 -2.28
C GLN A 179 -1.20 -0.47 -2.61
N THR A 180 -2.47 -0.58 -2.25
CA THR A 180 -3.28 -1.77 -2.53
C THR A 180 -3.57 -1.91 -4.02
N VAL A 181 -3.98 -0.82 -4.68
CA VAL A 181 -4.21 -0.83 -6.14
C VAL A 181 -2.92 -1.16 -6.88
N ALA A 182 -1.79 -0.53 -6.51
CA ALA A 182 -0.49 -0.82 -7.12
C ALA A 182 0.00 -2.24 -6.82
N PHE A 183 -0.20 -2.73 -5.59
CA PHE A 183 0.18 -4.10 -5.21
C PHE A 183 -0.55 -5.11 -6.08
N VAL A 184 -1.85 -4.91 -6.32
CA VAL A 184 -2.64 -5.77 -7.20
C VAL A 184 -2.20 -5.60 -8.64
N ALA A 185 -2.14 -4.38 -9.17
CA ALA A 185 -1.84 -4.13 -10.58
C ALA A 185 -0.46 -4.68 -11.03
N PHE A 186 0.55 -4.61 -10.16
CA PHE A 186 1.91 -5.08 -10.44
C PHE A 186 2.18 -6.49 -9.89
N ASN A 187 1.16 -7.21 -9.38
CA ASN A 187 1.38 -8.57 -8.88
C ASN A 187 1.63 -9.57 -10.03
N LYS A 188 2.47 -10.58 -9.78
CA LYS A 188 2.65 -11.71 -10.70
C LYS A 188 1.40 -12.56 -10.90
N VAL A 189 0.53 -12.62 -9.91
CA VAL A 189 -0.73 -13.37 -9.95
C VAL A 189 -1.85 -12.43 -9.53
N ILE A 190 -2.77 -12.17 -10.45
CA ILE A 190 -3.93 -11.30 -10.23
C ILE A 190 -5.18 -12.11 -10.50
N THR A 191 -6.01 -12.25 -9.47
CA THR A 191 -7.34 -12.86 -9.56
C THR A 191 -8.41 -11.83 -9.22
N ALA A 192 -9.64 -12.03 -9.70
CA ALA A 192 -10.73 -11.06 -9.48
C ALA A 192 -11.05 -10.83 -7.99
N GLN A 193 -10.74 -11.80 -7.12
CA GLN A 193 -10.92 -11.67 -5.67
C GLN A 193 -10.11 -10.51 -5.07
N TYR A 194 -8.97 -10.15 -5.67
CA TYR A 194 -8.10 -9.10 -5.15
C TYR A 194 -8.74 -7.72 -5.24
N PHE A 195 -9.72 -7.53 -6.12
CA PHE A 195 -10.36 -6.22 -6.33
C PHE A 195 -11.13 -5.74 -5.10
N VAL A 196 -11.61 -6.67 -4.27
CA VAL A 196 -12.28 -6.36 -3.00
C VAL A 196 -11.35 -5.59 -2.05
N TRP A 197 -10.02 -5.80 -2.14
CA TRP A 197 -9.06 -5.23 -1.20
C TRP A 197 -8.95 -3.71 -1.30
N PHE A 198 -9.01 -3.14 -2.50
CA PHE A 198 -9.00 -1.68 -2.65
C PHE A 198 -10.40 -1.09 -2.62
N PHE A 199 -11.45 -1.87 -2.94
CA PHE A 199 -12.84 -1.40 -2.78
C PHE A 199 -13.21 -1.13 -1.33
N CYS A 200 -12.70 -1.89 -0.36
CA CYS A 200 -12.97 -1.59 1.06
C CYS A 200 -12.28 -0.29 1.53
N LEU A 201 -11.24 0.17 0.83
CA LEU A 201 -10.53 1.42 1.13
C LEU A 201 -11.10 2.63 0.38
N LEU A 202 -11.80 2.41 -0.74
CA LEU A 202 -12.35 3.48 -1.58
C LEU A 202 -13.29 4.44 -0.81
N PRO A 203 -14.27 3.97 0.00
CA PRO A 203 -15.12 4.87 0.80
C PRO A 203 -14.33 5.74 1.80
N LEU A 204 -13.13 5.31 2.20
CA LEU A 204 -12.26 6.02 3.13
C LEU A 204 -11.42 7.11 2.45
N ILE A 205 -11.42 7.22 1.12
CA ILE A 205 -10.68 8.29 0.43
C ILE A 205 -11.61 9.25 -0.32
N LEU A 206 -12.79 8.79 -0.73
CA LEU A 206 -13.73 9.57 -1.53
C LEU A 206 -14.14 10.92 -0.90
N PRO A 207 -14.40 11.05 0.42
CA PRO A 207 -14.79 12.33 1.02
C PRO A 207 -13.73 13.43 0.90
N TRP A 208 -12.47 13.04 0.67
CA TRP A 208 -11.31 13.94 0.63
C TRP A 208 -10.76 14.14 -0.79
N SER A 209 -11.42 13.56 -1.78
CA SER A 209 -11.07 13.73 -3.18
C SER A 209 -11.85 14.89 -3.79
N ASP A 210 -11.17 15.76 -4.51
CA ASP A 210 -11.81 16.80 -5.35
C ASP A 210 -12.42 16.21 -6.63
N MET A 211 -12.44 14.88 -6.77
CA MET A 211 -12.93 14.18 -7.94
C MET A 211 -14.44 14.38 -8.12
N LYS A 212 -14.82 14.86 -9.30
CA LYS A 212 -16.24 14.96 -9.68
C LYS A 212 -16.78 13.57 -9.99
N LEU A 213 -17.40 12.93 -8.99
CA LEU A 213 -17.87 11.54 -9.05
C LEU A 213 -18.72 11.24 -10.30
N ARG A 214 -19.55 12.19 -10.75
CA ARG A 214 -20.44 12.03 -11.91
C ARG A 214 -19.71 11.73 -13.22
N TRP A 215 -18.56 12.33 -13.49
CA TRP A 215 -17.89 12.17 -14.78
C TRP A 215 -16.56 11.45 -14.65
N GLU A 216 -15.72 11.89 -13.72
CA GLU A 216 -14.39 11.33 -13.52
C GLU A 216 -14.48 9.96 -12.83
N GLY A 217 -15.37 9.85 -11.83
CA GLY A 217 -15.65 8.58 -11.16
C GLY A 217 -16.27 7.57 -12.12
N LEU A 218 -17.33 7.94 -12.85
CA LEU A 218 -17.94 7.06 -13.86
C LEU A 218 -16.95 6.67 -14.97
N SER A 219 -16.10 7.60 -15.42
CA SER A 219 -15.05 7.30 -16.40
C SER A 219 -14.04 6.29 -15.85
N CYS A 220 -13.61 6.42 -14.59
CA CYS A 220 -12.70 5.45 -13.96
C CYS A 220 -13.34 4.07 -13.84
N VAL A 221 -14.60 4.01 -13.41
CA VAL A 221 -15.36 2.75 -13.30
C VAL A 221 -15.53 2.12 -14.68
N GLY A 222 -15.91 2.90 -15.69
CA GLY A 222 -16.08 2.44 -17.06
C GLY A 222 -14.79 1.90 -17.66
N LEU A 223 -13.68 2.63 -17.50
CA LEU A 223 -12.35 2.19 -17.95
C LEU A 223 -11.93 0.89 -17.27
N TRP A 224 -12.08 0.80 -15.94
CA TRP A 224 -11.69 -0.36 -15.16
C TRP A 224 -12.56 -1.60 -15.46
N MET A 225 -13.88 -1.43 -15.56
CA MET A 225 -14.81 -2.50 -15.96
C MET A 225 -14.59 -2.93 -17.41
N GLY A 226 -14.40 -1.98 -18.33
CA GLY A 226 -14.14 -2.25 -19.73
C GLY A 226 -12.87 -3.09 -19.94
N ALA A 227 -11.79 -2.76 -19.23
CA ALA A 227 -10.55 -3.54 -19.27
C ALA A 227 -10.73 -4.98 -18.78
N GLN A 228 -11.54 -5.21 -17.73
CA GLN A 228 -11.85 -6.55 -17.25
C GLN A 228 -12.70 -7.34 -18.22
N LEU A 229 -13.79 -6.75 -18.73
CA LEU A 229 -14.67 -7.42 -19.71
C LEU A 229 -13.91 -7.77 -20.98
N HIS A 230 -13.03 -6.89 -21.44
CA HIS A 230 -12.13 -7.15 -22.55
C HIS A 230 -11.21 -8.35 -22.26
N TRP A 231 -10.60 -8.42 -21.08
CA TRP A 231 -9.77 -9.56 -20.69
C TRP A 231 -10.57 -10.86 -20.59
N LEU A 232 -11.76 -10.81 -19.97
CA LEU A 232 -12.65 -11.95 -19.80
C LEU A 232 -13.15 -12.52 -21.12
N LEU A 233 -13.39 -11.67 -22.13
CA LEU A 233 -13.72 -12.11 -23.48
C LEU A 233 -12.65 -13.03 -24.06
N TRP A 234 -11.39 -12.60 -24.02
CA TRP A 234 -10.27 -13.41 -24.50
C TRP A 234 -10.05 -14.67 -23.65
N GLY A 235 -10.19 -14.55 -22.33
CA GLY A 235 -10.12 -15.68 -21.42
C GLY A 235 -11.20 -16.73 -21.70
N TYR A 236 -12.40 -16.29 -22.07
CA TYR A 236 -13.50 -17.19 -22.46
C TYR A 236 -13.19 -17.94 -23.77
N LEU A 237 -12.70 -17.23 -24.79
CA LEU A 237 -12.33 -17.84 -26.07
C LEU A 237 -11.19 -18.86 -25.90
N LEU A 238 -10.24 -18.57 -25.03
CA LEU A 238 -9.14 -19.49 -24.72
C LEU A 238 -9.63 -20.73 -23.96
N GLU A 239 -10.27 -20.56 -22.81
CA GLU A 239 -10.55 -21.68 -21.89
C GLU A 239 -11.77 -22.51 -22.31
N PHE A 240 -12.84 -21.87 -22.80
CA PHE A 240 -14.10 -22.56 -23.09
C PHE A 240 -14.28 -22.88 -24.58
N ARG A 241 -13.72 -22.06 -25.47
CA ARG A 241 -13.80 -22.30 -26.93
C ARG A 241 -12.55 -22.98 -27.50
N GLY A 242 -11.48 -23.11 -26.70
CA GLY A 242 -10.24 -23.78 -27.12
C GLY A 242 -9.48 -23.04 -28.24
N GLN A 243 -9.74 -21.75 -28.42
CA GLN A 243 -9.07 -20.95 -29.46
C GLN A 243 -7.69 -20.50 -28.99
N ASN A 244 -6.70 -20.54 -29.88
CA ASN A 244 -5.34 -20.11 -29.58
C ASN A 244 -5.22 -18.56 -29.60
N VAL A 245 -5.69 -17.91 -28.53
CA VAL A 245 -5.72 -16.44 -28.37
C VAL A 245 -4.77 -15.92 -27.28
N PHE A 246 -3.68 -16.64 -27.00
CA PHE A 246 -2.73 -16.28 -25.92
C PHE A 246 -2.15 -14.87 -26.06
N LEU A 247 -1.81 -14.46 -27.28
CA LEU A 247 -1.23 -13.13 -27.53
C LEU A 247 -2.26 -12.01 -27.27
N GLN A 248 -3.50 -12.19 -27.72
CA GLN A 248 -4.58 -11.24 -27.50
C GLN A 248 -4.93 -11.13 -26.01
N LEU A 249 -4.93 -12.26 -25.30
CA LEU A 249 -5.11 -12.28 -23.85
C LEU A 249 -3.97 -11.55 -23.12
N TRP A 250 -2.72 -11.72 -23.57
CA TRP A 250 -1.57 -10.98 -23.05
C TRP A 250 -1.66 -9.48 -23.31
N MET A 251 -2.06 -9.07 -24.52
CA MET A 251 -2.34 -7.66 -24.82
C MET A 251 -3.47 -7.11 -23.95
N ALA A 252 -4.50 -7.90 -23.66
CA ALA A 252 -5.57 -7.51 -22.75
C ALA A 252 -5.06 -7.33 -21.30
N SER A 253 -4.10 -8.16 -20.85
CA SER A 253 -3.41 -7.96 -19.55
C SER A 253 -2.64 -6.65 -19.50
N LEU A 254 -1.99 -6.25 -20.60
CA LEU A 254 -1.31 -4.96 -20.69
C LEU A 254 -2.30 -3.79 -20.62
N VAL A 255 -3.43 -3.89 -21.34
CA VAL A 255 -4.52 -2.90 -21.24
C VAL A 255 -5.07 -2.82 -19.82
N PHE A 256 -5.23 -3.95 -19.14
CA PHE A 256 -5.67 -3.99 -17.74
C PHE A 256 -4.67 -3.29 -16.79
N LEU A 257 -3.36 -3.53 -16.95
CA LEU A 257 -2.33 -2.81 -16.20
C LEU A 257 -2.39 -1.29 -16.44
N LEU A 258 -2.49 -0.87 -17.71
CA LEU A 258 -2.61 0.54 -18.08
C LEU A 258 -3.88 1.19 -17.52
N ALA A 259 -5.00 0.48 -17.54
CA ALA A 259 -6.25 0.96 -16.95
C ALA A 259 -6.12 1.19 -15.44
N ASN A 260 -5.52 0.25 -14.70
CA ASN A 260 -5.27 0.44 -13.27
C ASN A 260 -4.30 1.61 -13.01
N ALA A 261 -3.24 1.74 -13.79
CA ALA A 261 -2.29 2.86 -13.69
C ALA A 261 -2.97 4.22 -13.98
N ALA A 262 -3.83 4.28 -15.00
CA ALA A 262 -4.59 5.48 -15.34
C ALA A 262 -5.57 5.87 -14.23
N VAL A 263 -6.30 4.91 -13.66
CA VAL A 263 -7.19 5.14 -12.51
C VAL A 263 -6.41 5.68 -11.31
N MET A 264 -5.28 5.06 -10.96
CA MET A 264 -4.41 5.58 -9.90
C MET A 264 -3.94 7.01 -10.17
N ALA A 265 -3.53 7.31 -11.40
CA ALA A 265 -3.09 8.65 -11.78
C ALA A 265 -4.21 9.71 -11.65
N VAL A 266 -5.46 9.35 -11.95
CA VAL A 266 -6.62 10.23 -11.72
C VAL A 266 -6.80 10.51 -10.23
N PHE A 267 -6.77 9.48 -9.38
CA PHE A 267 -6.86 9.66 -7.93
C PHE A 267 -5.72 10.54 -7.38
N ILE A 268 -4.48 10.30 -7.82
CA ILE A 268 -3.31 11.12 -7.43
C ILE A 268 -3.50 12.59 -7.80
N ARG A 269 -4.00 12.89 -9.01
CA ARG A 269 -4.22 14.27 -9.47
C ARG A 269 -5.37 14.98 -8.77
N ARG A 270 -6.32 14.23 -8.19
CA ARG A 270 -7.53 14.75 -7.56
C ARG A 270 -7.49 14.71 -6.03
N GLN A 271 -6.40 14.23 -5.44
CA GLN A 271 -6.26 14.17 -3.99
C GLN A 271 -5.63 15.46 -3.44
N GLY A 272 -6.35 16.14 -2.54
CA GLY A 272 -5.76 17.14 -1.66
C GLY A 272 -5.00 16.46 -0.54
N CYS A 273 -3.67 16.30 -0.68
CA CYS A 273 -2.84 15.67 0.36
C CYS A 273 -3.02 16.38 1.70
N SER A 274 -3.62 15.69 2.67
CA SER A 274 -3.87 16.20 4.01
C SER A 274 -3.13 15.33 5.02
N PRO A 275 -2.03 15.82 5.63
CA PRO A 275 -1.29 15.02 6.59
C PRO A 275 -2.17 14.69 7.80
N ILE A 276 -2.07 13.48 8.33
CA ILE A 276 -2.85 13.07 9.52
C ILE A 276 -2.37 13.81 10.77
N PHE A 277 -1.06 14.08 10.85
CA PHE A 277 -0.42 14.67 12.01
C PHE A 277 0.18 16.04 11.66
N LEU A 278 -0.03 17.01 12.54
CA LEU A 278 0.68 18.27 12.52
C LEU A 278 2.09 18.07 13.11
N GLN A 279 3.08 18.72 12.51
CA GLN A 279 4.43 18.73 13.06
C GLN A 279 4.43 19.40 14.43
N MET A 280 5.02 18.74 15.44
CA MET A 280 5.20 19.38 16.73
C MET A 280 6.25 20.50 16.61
N LYS A 281 5.88 21.73 16.97
CA LYS A 281 6.86 22.82 17.14
C LYS A 281 7.90 22.38 18.16
N VAL A 282 9.16 22.30 17.75
CA VAL A 282 10.29 22.20 18.68
C VAL A 282 10.26 23.49 19.48
N ARG A 283 9.96 23.40 20.78
CA ARG A 283 10.14 24.54 21.68
C ARG A 283 11.64 24.66 21.85
N ASP A 284 12.24 25.64 21.18
CA ASP A 284 13.62 25.99 21.44
C ASP A 284 13.78 26.25 22.93
N ALA A 285 14.68 25.50 23.56
CA ALA A 285 15.01 25.63 24.98
C ALA A 285 15.84 26.89 25.27
N LYS A 286 15.67 27.96 24.49
CA LYS A 286 16.33 29.25 24.69
C LYS A 286 15.36 30.40 24.41
N GLY A 287 14.72 30.85 25.49
CA GLY A 287 14.62 32.26 25.82
C GLY A 287 13.54 33.10 25.14
N GLY A 288 12.68 33.70 25.98
CA GLY A 288 12.13 35.02 25.71
C GLY A 288 10.69 35.06 25.19
N VAL A 289 9.75 35.03 26.13
CA VAL A 289 8.48 35.74 25.96
C VAL A 289 8.82 37.21 25.71
N LYS A 290 8.40 37.77 24.58
CA LYS A 290 8.01 39.18 24.51
C LYS A 290 6.61 39.24 23.91
N SER A 291 5.69 39.59 24.80
CA SER A 291 4.42 40.25 24.48
C SER A 291 4.71 41.59 23.82
N GLU A 292 4.06 41.85 22.69
CA GLU A 292 3.32 43.07 22.37
C GLU A 292 2.43 42.79 21.16
#